data_AF-A0A0F9MKZ7-F1
#
_entry.id   AF-A0A0F9MKZ7-F1
#
_cell.length_a   1.000
_cell.length_b   1.000
_cell.length_c   1.000
_cell.angle_alpha   90.00
_cell.angle_beta   90.00
_cell.angle_gamma   90.00
#
_symmetry.space_group_name_H-M   'P 1'
#
loop_
_entity.id
_entity.type
_entity.pdbx_description
1 polymer ?
#
loop_
_entity_poly.entity_id
_entity_poly.type
_entity_poly.pdbx_seq_one_letter_code
_entity_poly.pdbx_strand_id
1 'polypeptide(L)'
;MTRAEREQEALGRARASLSLGNYRVIYLGFMDKGIAKDDIKPRDNVLTFHAWRALGRTVKKGEHGVSVVTFIPIKGKEKDKAGLEVEVERRRMKAATVFHISQTKELNGGTG
;
A
#
# COMPACT_ATOMS: atom_id res chain seq x y z
N MET A 1 7.30 -10.21 -13.52
CA MET A 1 6.15 -10.01 -12.62
C MET A 1 4.94 -9.53 -13.39
N THR A 2 3.94 -10.39 -13.51
CA THR A 2 2.64 -10.15 -14.11
C THR A 2 1.83 -9.13 -13.30
N ARG A 3 0.72 -8.65 -13.85
CA ARG A 3 -0.19 -7.73 -13.15
C ARG A 3 -0.77 -8.35 -11.87
N ALA A 4 -1.26 -9.58 -11.97
CA ALA A 4 -1.89 -10.29 -10.85
C ALA A 4 -0.89 -10.53 -9.71
N GLU A 5 0.35 -10.88 -10.03
CA GLU A 5 1.42 -11.05 -9.04
C GLU A 5 1.70 -9.74 -8.27
N ARG A 6 1.73 -8.58 -8.97
CA ARG A 6 1.92 -7.27 -8.31
C ARG A 6 0.76 -6.90 -7.41
N GLU A 7 -0.47 -7.24 -7.80
CA GLU A 7 -1.67 -6.97 -7.01
C GLU A 7 -1.68 -7.80 -5.72
N GLN A 8 -1.38 -9.10 -5.82
CA GLN A 8 -1.28 -9.98 -4.65
C GLN A 8 -0.13 -9.60 -3.73
N GLU A 9 1.04 -9.27 -4.28
CA GLU A 9 2.18 -8.78 -3.48
C GLU A 9 1.83 -7.48 -2.75
N ALA A 10 1.13 -6.55 -3.41
CA ALA A 10 0.69 -5.30 -2.80
C ALA A 10 -0.29 -5.53 -1.64
N LEU A 11 -1.21 -6.49 -1.79
CA LEU A 11 -2.14 -6.88 -0.72
C LEU A 11 -1.39 -7.50 0.46
N GLY A 12 -0.46 -8.42 0.19
CA GLY A 12 0.40 -9.02 1.20
C GLY A 12 1.15 -7.96 2.00
N ARG A 13 1.75 -6.98 1.33
CA ARG A 13 2.46 -5.85 1.97
C ARG A 13 1.52 -4.97 2.79
N ALA A 14 0.33 -4.65 2.29
CA ALA A 14 -0.62 -3.79 2.99
C ALA A 14 -1.08 -4.41 4.33
N ARG A 15 -1.26 -5.73 4.36
CA ARG A 15 -1.65 -6.48 5.56
C ARG A 15 -0.47 -6.75 6.50
N ALA A 16 0.69 -7.10 5.96
CA ALA A 16 1.87 -7.47 6.73
C ALA A 16 2.70 -6.27 7.24
N SER A 17 2.46 -5.05 6.75
CA SER A 17 3.27 -3.88 7.14
C SER A 17 3.10 -3.57 8.63
N LEU A 18 4.11 -3.94 9.43
CA LEU A 18 4.18 -3.78 10.88
C LEU A 18 4.34 -2.32 11.35
N SER A 19 4.58 -1.37 10.45
CA SER A 19 4.83 0.02 10.84
C SER A 19 3.52 0.75 11.17
N LEU A 20 3.29 0.99 12.46
CA LEU A 20 2.27 1.92 12.97
C LEU A 20 2.59 3.38 12.60
N GLY A 21 3.79 3.67 12.06
CA GLY A 21 4.25 5.02 11.75
C GLY A 21 3.36 5.82 10.79
N ASN A 22 2.54 5.13 9.99
CA ASN A 22 1.60 5.78 9.07
C ASN A 22 0.21 6.03 9.67
N TYR A 23 -0.12 5.47 10.84
CA TYR A 23 -1.50 5.48 11.34
C TYR A 23 -1.99 6.90 11.59
N ARG A 24 -1.15 7.75 12.20
CA ARG A 24 -1.49 9.16 12.45
C ARG A 24 -1.84 9.88 11.15
N VAL A 25 -1.04 9.72 10.10
CA VAL A 25 -1.25 10.37 8.79
C VAL A 25 -2.50 9.83 8.12
N ILE A 26 -2.75 8.53 8.22
CA ILE A 26 -3.97 7.88 7.70
C ILE A 26 -5.21 8.45 8.39
N TYR A 27 -5.24 8.46 9.73
CA TYR A 27 -6.39 8.98 10.47
C TYR A 27 -6.66 10.45 10.15
N LEU A 28 -5.65 11.31 10.27
CA LEU A 28 -5.81 12.74 9.97
C LEU A 28 -6.27 12.97 8.52
N GLY A 29 -5.60 12.33 7.56
CA GLY A 29 -5.88 12.55 6.15
C GLY A 29 -7.26 12.07 5.70
N PHE A 30 -7.85 11.06 6.35
CA PHE A 30 -9.22 10.62 6.05
C PHE A 30 -10.29 11.32 6.90
N MET A 31 -9.95 11.74 8.13
CA MET A 31 -10.82 12.62 8.92
C MET A 31 -11.03 13.96 8.23
N ASP A 32 -9.98 14.55 7.64
CA ASP A 32 -10.08 15.78 6.83
C ASP A 32 -10.96 15.59 5.57
N LYS A 33 -11.20 14.34 5.16
CA LYS A 33 -12.11 13.98 4.06
C LYS A 33 -13.51 13.62 4.54
N GLY A 34 -13.82 13.85 5.82
CA GLY A 34 -15.12 13.63 6.43
C GLY A 34 -15.41 12.18 6.83
N ILE A 35 -14.39 11.31 6.92
CA ILE A 35 -14.56 9.93 7.39
C ILE A 35 -14.35 9.90 8.90
N ALA A 36 -15.33 9.38 9.64
CA ALA A 36 -15.23 9.26 11.09
C ALA A 36 -14.05 8.35 11.46
N LYS A 37 -13.37 8.68 12.57
CA LYS A 37 -12.20 7.93 13.03
C LYS A 37 -12.49 6.43 13.22
N ASP A 38 -13.67 6.09 13.72
CA ASP A 38 -14.08 4.70 13.98
C ASP A 38 -14.36 3.91 12.69
N ASP A 39 -14.60 4.60 11.58
CA ASP A 39 -14.72 4.02 10.25
C ASP A 39 -13.37 3.82 9.57
N ILE A 40 -12.28 4.35 10.13
CA ILE A 40 -10.94 4.20 9.56
C ILE A 40 -10.27 2.97 10.20
N LYS A 41 -10.16 1.89 9.43
CA LYS A 41 -9.52 0.63 9.84
C LYS A 41 -8.30 0.37 8.95
N PRO A 42 -7.12 0.92 9.30
CA PRO A 42 -5.89 0.70 8.56
C PRO A 42 -5.65 -0.80 8.33
N ARG A 43 -5.18 -1.17 7.12
CA ARG A 43 -4.95 -2.57 6.67
C ARG A 43 -6.20 -3.38 6.31
N ASP A 44 -7.38 -2.94 6.74
CA ASP A 44 -8.66 -3.61 6.40
C ASP A 44 -9.43 -2.84 5.33
N ASN A 45 -9.75 -1.58 5.61
CA ASN A 45 -10.56 -0.73 4.74
C ASN A 45 -9.81 0.52 4.24
N VAL A 46 -8.50 0.58 4.47
CA VAL A 46 -7.59 1.57 3.91
C VAL A 46 -6.42 0.84 3.27
N LEU A 47 -6.40 0.82 1.94
CA LEU A 47 -5.44 0.04 1.14
C LEU A 47 -4.91 0.84 -0.05
N THR A 48 -3.80 0.39 -0.63
CA THR A 48 -3.27 0.95 -1.87
C THR A 48 -4.13 0.55 -3.06
N PHE A 49 -4.04 1.28 -4.18
CA PHE A 49 -4.80 0.99 -5.40
C PHE A 49 -4.68 -0.47 -5.87
N HIS A 50 -3.46 -1.02 -5.91
CA HIS A 50 -3.24 -2.40 -6.35
C HIS A 50 -3.77 -3.44 -5.35
N ALA A 51 -3.70 -3.15 -4.05
CA ALA A 51 -4.29 -4.01 -3.03
C ALA A 51 -5.82 -4.05 -3.15
N TRP A 52 -6.48 -2.92 -3.47
CA TRP A 52 -7.90 -2.93 -3.79
C TRP A 52 -8.23 -3.77 -5.01
N ARG A 53 -7.41 -3.70 -6.06
CA ARG A 53 -7.59 -4.53 -7.26
C ARG A 53 -7.47 -6.02 -7.00
N ALA A 54 -6.54 -6.42 -6.14
CA ALA A 54 -6.43 -7.80 -5.68
C ALA A 54 -7.70 -8.29 -4.96
N LEU A 55 -8.42 -7.38 -4.30
CA LEU A 55 -9.70 -7.64 -3.64
C LEU A 55 -10.92 -7.44 -4.57
N GLY A 56 -10.72 -7.36 -5.89
CA GLY A 56 -11.82 -7.18 -6.83
C GLY A 56 -12.46 -5.80 -6.77
N ARG A 57 -11.74 -4.77 -6.30
CA ARG A 57 -12.22 -3.39 -6.24
C ARG A 57 -11.29 -2.44 -6.99
N THR A 58 -11.81 -1.31 -7.44
CA THR A 58 -11.03 -0.22 -8.03
C THR A 58 -11.42 1.10 -7.41
N VAL A 59 -10.45 2.01 -7.29
CA VAL A 59 -10.72 3.38 -6.85
C VAL A 59 -11.60 4.09 -7.89
N LYS A 60 -12.61 4.83 -7.44
CA LYS A 60 -13.49 5.63 -8.30
C LYS A 60 -12.68 6.76 -8.96
N LYS A 61 -13.07 7.17 -10.16
CA LYS A 61 -12.42 8.27 -10.88
C LYS A 61 -12.58 9.58 -10.09
N GLY A 62 -11.50 10.34 -9.94
CA GLY A 62 -11.50 11.65 -9.24
C GLY A 62 -11.26 11.56 -7.73
N GLU A 63 -11.15 10.37 -7.16
CA GLU A 63 -10.85 10.21 -5.73
C GLU A 63 -9.38 10.50 -5.42
N HIS A 64 -9.15 11.29 -4.36
CA HIS A 64 -7.82 11.59 -3.84
C HIS A 64 -7.57 10.79 -2.56
N GLY A 65 -6.52 9.97 -2.55
CA GLY A 65 -6.10 9.20 -1.38
C GLY A 65 -5.24 10.01 -0.40
N VAL A 66 -4.71 9.32 0.60
CA VAL A 66 -3.75 9.84 1.58
C VAL A 66 -2.37 9.29 1.27
N SER A 67 -1.36 10.16 1.24
CA SER A 67 0.04 9.76 1.04
C SER A 67 0.66 9.26 2.34
N VAL A 68 1.34 8.13 2.30
CA VAL A 68 2.01 7.48 3.42
C VAL A 68 3.44 7.12 3.04
N VAL A 69 4.33 6.96 4.02
CA VAL A 69 5.72 6.57 3.78
C VAL A 69 5.87 5.08 4.03
N THR A 70 6.37 4.34 3.05
CA THR A 70 6.67 2.91 3.17
C THR A 70 8.14 2.65 2.87
N PHE A 71 8.67 1.55 3.42
CA PHE A 71 10.01 1.07 3.13
C PHE A 71 9.90 -0.10 2.16
N ILE A 72 10.45 0.04 0.96
CA ILE A 72 10.52 -1.05 -0.01
C ILE A 72 11.91 -1.69 0.04
N PRO A 73 12.01 -3.04 0.00
CA PRO A 73 13.29 -3.70 -0.18
C PRO A 73 13.87 -3.34 -1.56
N ILE A 74 15.16 -3.05 -1.58
CA ILE A 74 15.94 -2.81 -2.78
C ILE A 74 17.19 -3.67 -2.71
N LYS A 75 17.54 -4.26 -3.85
CA LYS A 75 18.80 -4.99 -4.01
C LYS A 75 19.91 -3.97 -4.28
N GLY A 76 21.01 -4.11 -3.57
CA GLY A 76 22.23 -3.33 -3.73
C GLY A 76 23.46 -4.22 -3.80
N LYS A 77 24.60 -3.62 -4.12
CA LYS A 77 25.90 -4.27 -4.04
C LYS A 77 26.77 -3.55 -3.02
N GLU A 78 27.45 -4.31 -2.17
CA GLU A 78 28.46 -3.81 -1.24
C GLU A 78 29.73 -4.65 -1.36
N LYS A 79 30.87 -4.12 -0.90
CA LYS A 79 32.08 -4.91 -0.73
C LYS A 79 32.13 -5.48 0.67
N ASP A 80 32.40 -6.78 0.79
CA ASP A 80 32.66 -7.40 2.08
C ASP A 80 34.05 -7.02 2.62
N LYS A 81 34.42 -7.56 3.79
CA LYS A 81 35.72 -7.30 4.43
C LYS A 81 36.92 -7.79 3.59
N ALA A 82 36.71 -8.72 2.66
CA ALA A 82 37.71 -9.24 1.75
C ALA A 82 37.75 -8.48 0.41
N GLY A 83 36.85 -7.51 0.21
CA GLY A 83 36.75 -6.70 -1.01
C GLY A 83 35.89 -7.31 -2.11
N LEU A 84 35.20 -8.44 -1.86
CA LEU A 84 34.31 -9.10 -2.81
C LEU A 84 32.95 -8.41 -2.87
N GLU A 85 32.38 -8.29 -4.08
CA GLU A 85 31.01 -7.79 -4.25
C GLU A 85 29.99 -8.82 -3.72
N VAL A 86 29.19 -8.39 -2.75
CA VAL A 86 28.06 -9.16 -2.19
C VAL A 86 26.75 -8.43 -2.45
N GLU A 87 25.70 -9.19 -2.76
CA GLU A 87 24.34 -8.65 -2.87
C GLU A 87 23.78 -8.39 -1.47
N VAL A 88 23.32 -7.16 -1.25
CA VAL A 88 22.71 -6.75 0.02
C VAL A 88 21.28 -6.29 -0.21
N GLU A 89 20.40 -6.62 0.73
CA GLU A 89 19.05 -6.10 0.75
C GLU A 89 19.00 -4.85 1.65
N ARG A 90 18.76 -3.69 1.03
CA ARG A 90 18.56 -2.43 1.75
C ARG A 90 17.09 -2.05 1.69
N ARG A 91 16.66 -1.11 2.54
CA ARG A 91 15.31 -0.55 2.49
C ARG A 91 15.36 0.89 2.00
N ARG A 92 14.51 1.22 1.03
CA ARG A 92 14.34 2.60 0.54
C ARG A 92 12.98 3.14 0.96
N MET A 93 12.97 4.36 1.50
CA MET A 93 11.73 5.10 1.74
C MET A 93 11.07 5.47 0.41
N LYS A 94 9.77 5.21 0.30
CA LYS A 94 8.95 5.55 -0.85
C LYS A 94 7.58 6.03 -0.38
N ALA A 95 7.07 7.07 -1.03
CA ALA A 95 5.69 7.49 -0.85
C ALA A 95 4.74 6.49 -1.53
N ALA A 96 3.66 6.14 -0.85
CA ALA A 96 2.57 5.33 -1.38
C ALA A 96 1.24 6.01 -1.06
N THR A 97 0.26 5.90 -1.96
CA THR A 97 -1.08 6.45 -1.74
C THR A 97 -2.04 5.34 -1.34
N VAL A 98 -2.75 5.55 -0.23
CA VAL A 98 -3.82 4.67 0.25
C VAL A 98 -5.18 5.33 0.08
N PHE A 99 -6.21 4.50 -0.04
CA PHE A 99 -7.59 4.88 -0.29
C PHE A 99 -8.50 4.14 0.68
N HIS A 100 -9.48 4.86 1.22
CA HIS A 100 -10.52 4.25 2.04
C HIS A 100 -11.53 3.48 1.15
N ILE A 101 -12.18 2.45 1.69
CA ILE A 101 -13.13 1.62 0.94
C ILE A 101 -14.27 2.44 0.32
N SER A 102 -14.72 3.52 0.96
CA SER A 102 -15.75 4.43 0.43
C SER A 102 -15.34 5.13 -0.88
N GLN A 103 -14.04 5.15 -1.18
CA GLN A 103 -13.47 5.70 -2.42
C GLN A 103 -13.38 4.65 -3.53
N THR A 104 -13.85 3.43 -3.29
CA THR A 104 -13.73 2.31 -4.23
C THR A 104 -15.08 1.80 -4.69
N LYS A 105 -15.09 1.14 -5.84
CA LYS A 105 -16.22 0.38 -6.38
C LYS A 105 -15.75 -1.01 -6.78
N GLU A 106 -16.68 -1.93 -6.95
CA GLU A 106 -16.37 -3.28 -7.43
C GLU A 106 -15.81 -3.21 -8.86
N LEU A 107 -14.83 -4.06 -9.12
CA LEU A 107 -14.29 -4.29 -10.44
C LEU A 107 -15.25 -5.26 -11.11
N ASN A 108 -16.07 -4.80 -12.05
CA ASN A 108 -17.06 -5.65 -12.73
C ASN A 108 -16.41 -6.95 -13.23
N GLY A 109 -16.74 -8.03 -12.52
CA GLY A 109 -16.36 -9.43 -12.71
C GLY A 109 -17.23 -10.37 -11.87
N GLY A 110 -18.39 -9.88 -11.40
CA GLY A 110 -19.58 -10.69 -11.17
C GLY A 110 -20.48 -10.51 -12.39
N THR A 111 -20.42 -11.45 -13.32
CA THR A 111 -21.52 -11.80 -14.22
C THR A 111 -22.10 -13.09 -13.63
N GLY A 112 -23.41 -13.22 -13.41
CA GLY A 112 -24.45 -12.85 -14.37
C GLY A 112 -24.51 -13.95 -15.41
#